data_AF-A0A2E3GZ92-F1
#
_entry.id   AF-A0A2E3GZ92-F1
#
_cell.length_a   1.000
_cell.length_b   1.000
_cell.length_c   1.000
_cell.angle_alpha   90.00
_cell.angle_beta   90.00
_cell.angle_gamma   90.00
#
_symmetry.space_group_name_H-M   'P 1'
#
loop_
_entity.id
_entity.type
_entity.pdbx_description
1 polymer ?
#
loop_
_entity_poly.entity_id
_entity_poly.type
_entity_poly.pdbx_seq_one_letter_code
_entity_poly.pdbx_strand_id
1 'polypeptide(L)'
;MKIISKVEICAAVPHRWADQYKNYGPHHEKQKIGQRLLALKPEERTAEIIDAIIGNGSWTTNTCDSCGKDCETLVRIGEEPDYDARWQDLCRECLIAGVELFDTTRKSPDKGNQTPRTC
;
A
#
# COMPACT_ATOMS: atom_id res chain seq x y z
N MET A 1 -5.61 -10.93 5.91
CA MET A 1 -5.70 -9.46 5.85
C MET A 1 -4.78 -8.86 6.89
N LYS A 2 -4.03 -7.80 6.55
CA LYS A 2 -3.15 -7.10 7.49
C LYS A 2 -3.21 -5.59 7.26
N ILE A 3 -2.94 -4.80 8.28
CA ILE A 3 -2.74 -3.36 8.12
C ILE A 3 -1.28 -3.11 7.72
N ILE A 4 -1.08 -2.15 6.84
CA ILE A 4 0.23 -1.65 6.44
C ILE A 4 0.30 -0.17 6.77
N SER A 5 1.20 0.20 7.67
CA SER A 5 1.48 1.60 7.99
C SER A 5 2.71 2.10 7.26
N LYS A 6 2.64 3.33 6.75
CA LYS A 6 3.77 4.04 6.16
C LYS A 6 4.89 4.28 7.17
N VAL A 7 4.56 4.52 8.44
CA VAL A 7 5.54 4.63 9.53
C VAL A 7 6.33 3.34 9.69
N GLU A 8 5.67 2.18 9.65
CA GLU A 8 6.34 0.88 9.73
C GLU A 8 7.20 0.60 8.51
N ILE A 9 6.73 0.99 7.31
CA ILE A 9 7.54 0.92 6.08
C ILE A 9 8.83 1.70 6.26
N CYS A 10 8.74 3.00 6.61
CA CYS A 10 9.89 3.88 6.77
C CYS A 10 10.84 3.39 7.88
N ALA A 11 10.31 2.90 9.00
CA ALA A 11 11.10 2.34 10.09
C ALA A 11 11.94 1.12 9.64
N ALA A 12 11.42 0.33 8.70
CA ALA A 12 12.07 -0.87 8.16
C ALA A 12 13.03 -0.58 7.00
N VAL A 13 12.94 0.57 6.32
CA VAL A 13 13.76 0.90 5.14
C VAL A 13 15.26 0.70 5.37
N PRO A 14 15.88 1.19 6.46
CA PRO A 14 17.33 1.03 6.64
C PRO A 14 17.80 -0.43 6.61
N HIS A 15 17.04 -1.32 7.25
CA HIS A 15 17.35 -2.76 7.29
C HIS A 15 17.08 -3.43 5.94
N ARG A 16 15.93 -3.14 5.31
CA ARG A 16 15.59 -3.69 3.99
C ARG A 16 16.61 -3.27 2.92
N TRP A 17 17.06 -2.03 2.97
CA TRP A 17 18.09 -1.51 2.08
C TRP A 17 19.42 -2.24 2.29
N ALA A 18 19.86 -2.37 3.54
CA ALA A 18 21.10 -3.08 3.89
C ALA A 18 21.06 -4.53 3.40
N ASP A 19 19.95 -5.24 3.58
CA ASP A 19 19.82 -6.62 3.12
C ASP A 19 19.80 -6.74 1.58
N GLN A 20 19.06 -5.88 0.89
CA GLN A 20 18.98 -5.89 -0.58
C GLN A 20 20.35 -5.62 -1.23
N TYR A 21 21.15 -4.74 -0.65
CA TYR A 21 22.42 -4.30 -1.23
C TYR A 21 23.66 -4.86 -0.53
N LYS A 22 23.53 -5.85 0.37
CA LYS A 22 24.64 -6.41 1.17
C LYS A 22 25.84 -6.93 0.36
N ASN A 23 25.61 -7.36 -0.88
CA ASN A 23 26.66 -7.93 -1.74
C ASN A 23 27.48 -6.87 -2.51
N TYR A 24 27.14 -5.59 -2.40
CA TYR A 24 27.91 -4.52 -3.02
C TYR A 24 29.16 -4.18 -2.20
N GLY A 25 30.26 -3.88 -2.90
CA GLY A 25 31.52 -3.49 -2.25
C GLY A 25 31.41 -2.21 -1.42
N PRO A 26 32.29 -2.01 -0.42
CA PRO A 26 32.15 -0.97 0.61
C PRO A 26 32.16 0.47 0.09
N HIS A 27 32.78 0.71 -1.07
CA HIS A 27 32.84 2.04 -1.70
C HIS A 27 31.68 2.32 -2.66
N HIS A 28 30.80 1.35 -2.87
CA HIS A 28 29.66 1.50 -3.77
C HIS A 28 28.63 2.48 -3.18
N GLU A 29 28.01 3.29 -4.03
CA GLU A 29 27.01 4.31 -3.61
C GLU A 29 25.88 3.70 -2.77
N LYS A 30 25.45 2.48 -3.08
CA LYS A 30 24.41 1.77 -2.30
C LYS A 30 24.83 1.50 -0.85
N GLN A 31 26.11 1.24 -0.59
CA GLN A 31 26.63 1.06 0.76
C GLN A 31 26.67 2.39 1.52
N LYS A 32 27.10 3.48 0.85
CA LYS A 32 27.08 4.83 1.44
C LYS A 32 25.66 5.27 1.81
N ILE A 33 24.69 5.01 0.95
CA ILE A 33 23.26 5.27 1.24
C ILE A 33 22.81 4.44 2.44
N GLY A 34 23.15 3.14 2.48
CA GLY A 34 22.81 2.27 3.61
C GLY A 34 23.36 2.78 4.95
N GLN A 35 24.61 3.24 4.98
CA GLN A 35 25.22 3.83 6.17
C GLN A 35 24.48 5.10 6.64
N ARG A 36 24.10 5.99 5.69
CA ARG A 36 23.32 7.20 6.01
C ARG A 36 21.94 6.85 6.58
N LEU A 37 21.26 5.86 6.02
CA LEU A 37 19.95 5.40 6.50
C LEU A 37 20.03 4.75 7.89
N LEU A 38 21.07 3.95 8.15
CA LEU A 38 21.28 3.31 9.45
C LEU A 38 21.67 4.29 10.55
N ALA A 39 22.29 5.42 10.19
CA ALA A 39 22.63 6.49 11.13
C ALA A 39 21.41 7.29 11.61
N LEU A 40 20.26 7.19 10.95
CA LEU A 40 19.03 7.86 11.36
C LEU A 40 18.49 7.28 12.66
N LYS A 41 18.14 8.17 13.59
CA LYS A 41 17.36 7.80 14.77
C LYS A 41 15.95 7.38 14.37
N PRO A 42 15.27 6.52 15.14
CA PRO A 42 13.92 6.06 14.82
C PRO A 42 12.92 7.19 14.48
N GLU A 43 12.97 8.28 15.23
CA GLU A 43 12.11 9.47 15.05
C GLU A 43 12.41 10.28 13.77
N GLU A 44 13.59 10.11 13.18
CA GLU A 44 14.00 10.81 11.95
C GLU A 44 13.64 10.00 10.68
N ARG A 45 13.10 8.79 10.83
CA ARG A 45 12.77 7.89 9.71
C ARG A 45 11.42 8.27 9.10
N THR A 46 11.32 9.49 8.58
CA THR A 46 10.17 9.95 7.80
C THR A 46 10.40 9.67 6.32
N ALA A 47 9.32 9.64 5.53
CA ALA A 47 9.43 9.42 4.09
C ALA A 47 10.29 10.50 3.42
N GLU A 48 10.13 11.76 3.83
CA GLU A 48 10.83 12.91 3.24
C GLU A 48 12.35 12.82 3.44
N ILE A 49 12.80 12.44 4.65
CA ILE A 49 14.23 12.31 4.96
C ILE A 49 14.83 11.11 4.22
N ILE A 50 14.12 9.98 4.21
CA ILE A 50 14.56 8.76 3.52
C ILE A 50 14.67 9.01 2.01
N ASP A 51 13.66 9.66 1.43
CA ASP A 51 13.61 9.97 0.00
C ASP A 51 14.73 10.93 -0.41
N ALA A 52 15.04 11.92 0.44
CA ALA A 52 16.17 12.82 0.23
C ALA A 52 17.53 12.10 0.28
N ILE A 53 17.66 11.05 1.09
CA ILE A 53 18.89 10.24 1.17
C ILE A 53 19.02 9.31 -0.04
N ILE A 54 17.94 8.63 -0.43
CA ILE A 54 17.91 7.65 -1.53
C ILE A 54 17.88 8.34 -2.91
N GLY A 55 17.26 9.52 -2.98
CA GLY A 55 17.04 10.29 -4.20
C GLY A 55 15.71 10.01 -4.90
N ASN A 56 14.79 9.25 -4.30
CA ASN A 56 13.43 9.00 -4.79
C ASN A 56 12.54 8.36 -3.70
N GLY A 57 11.22 8.34 -3.93
CA GLY A 57 10.21 7.79 -3.00
C GLY A 57 9.85 6.31 -3.14
N SER A 58 10.53 5.56 -4.01
CA SER A 58 10.13 4.16 -4.30
C SER A 58 10.21 3.21 -3.09
N TRP A 59 10.91 3.62 -2.02
CA TRP A 59 11.09 2.83 -0.80
C TRP A 59 10.12 3.18 0.34
N THR A 60 9.44 4.32 0.22
CA THR A 60 8.58 4.90 1.27
C THR A 60 7.12 5.04 0.81
N THR A 61 6.88 4.88 -0.49
CA THR A 61 5.55 4.93 -1.10
C THR A 61 4.66 3.81 -0.53
N ASN A 62 3.44 4.17 -0.15
CA ASN A 62 2.40 3.28 0.35
C ASN A 62 1.10 3.56 -0.43
N THR A 63 1.08 3.16 -1.69
CA THR A 63 0.04 3.49 -2.66
C THR A 63 -1.15 2.54 -2.59
N CYS A 64 -2.37 3.10 -2.61
CA CYS A 64 -3.59 2.35 -2.80
C CYS A 64 -3.71 1.84 -4.25
N ASP A 65 -3.91 0.53 -4.43
CA ASP A 65 -4.02 -0.10 -5.75
C ASP A 65 -5.27 0.33 -6.54
N SER A 66 -6.28 0.86 -5.86
CA SER A 66 -7.53 1.30 -6.50
C SER A 66 -7.46 2.77 -6.97
N CYS A 67 -7.02 3.69 -6.13
CA CYS A 67 -7.03 5.13 -6.46
C CYS A 67 -5.66 5.73 -6.76
N GLY A 68 -4.57 4.98 -6.58
CA GLY A 68 -3.20 5.44 -6.84
C GLY A 68 -2.67 6.48 -5.83
N LYS A 69 -3.45 6.86 -4.80
CA LYS A 69 -2.98 7.79 -3.77
C LYS A 69 -2.00 7.11 -2.82
N ASP A 70 -0.94 7.81 -2.46
CA ASP A 70 -0.07 7.47 -1.34
C ASP A 70 -0.81 7.74 -0.02
N CYS A 71 -0.80 6.76 0.90
CA CYS A 71 -1.65 6.74 2.09
C CYS A 71 -0.85 6.36 3.34
N GLU A 72 -1.19 6.94 4.49
CA GLU A 72 -0.55 6.59 5.76
C GLU A 72 -0.84 5.15 6.21
N THR A 73 -2.04 4.67 5.89
CA THR A 73 -2.52 3.35 6.29
C THR A 73 -3.28 2.70 5.13
N LEU A 74 -2.91 1.46 4.82
CA LEU A 74 -3.61 0.59 3.87
C LEU A 74 -4.00 -0.73 4.54
N VAL A 75 -5.02 -1.39 4.01
CA VAL A 75 -5.29 -2.80 4.31
C VAL A 75 -4.82 -3.65 3.14
N ARG A 76 -4.05 -4.69 3.44
CA ARG A 76 -3.70 -5.73 2.48
C ARG A 76 -4.73 -6.84 2.51
N ILE A 77 -5.35 -7.10 1.37
CA ILE A 77 -6.32 -8.16 1.12
C ILE A 77 -5.69 -9.20 0.19
N GLY A 78 -6.02 -10.47 0.42
CA GLY A 78 -5.46 -11.62 -0.28
C GLY A 78 -4.55 -12.47 0.60
N GLU A 79 -4.25 -13.67 0.11
CA GLU A 79 -3.24 -14.59 0.66
C GLU A 79 -1.89 -14.31 0.01
N GLU A 80 -0.81 -14.89 0.55
CA GLU A 80 0.51 -14.79 -0.06
C GLU A 80 0.43 -15.18 -1.54
N PRO A 81 0.82 -14.28 -2.48
CA PRO A 81 0.57 -14.50 -3.88
C PRO A 81 1.38 -15.71 -4.36
N ASP A 82 0.69 -16.67 -4.96
CA ASP A 82 1.31 -17.51 -5.97
C ASP A 82 1.53 -16.68 -7.26
N TYR A 83 2.13 -17.29 -8.28
CA TYR A 83 2.49 -16.58 -9.51
C TYR A 83 1.31 -15.82 -10.18
N ASP A 84 0.07 -16.25 -9.93
CA ASP A 84 -1.15 -15.72 -10.54
C ASP A 84 -1.94 -14.76 -9.64
N ALA A 85 -1.75 -14.83 -8.32
CA ALA A 85 -2.38 -13.93 -7.37
C ALA A 85 -1.52 -12.67 -7.13
N ARG A 86 -2.17 -11.54 -6.87
CA ARG A 86 -1.52 -10.38 -6.26
C ARG A 86 -2.30 -9.96 -5.04
N TRP A 87 -1.58 -9.58 -4.00
CA TRP A 87 -2.16 -8.80 -2.92
C TRP A 87 -2.80 -7.52 -3.48
N GLN A 88 -3.82 -7.04 -2.78
CA GLN A 88 -4.42 -5.74 -3.02
C GLN A 88 -4.30 -4.89 -1.77
N ASP A 89 -3.63 -3.76 -1.88
CA ASP A 89 -3.48 -2.79 -0.82
C ASP A 89 -4.46 -1.63 -1.04
N LEU A 90 -5.46 -1.52 -0.16
CA LEU A 90 -6.56 -0.57 -0.32
C LEU A 90 -6.61 0.43 0.82
N CYS A 91 -6.83 1.70 0.47
CA CYS A 91 -7.10 2.74 1.46
C CYS A 91 -8.55 2.66 1.96
N ARG A 92 -8.80 3.28 3.13
CA ARG A 92 -10.13 3.30 3.75
C ARG A 92 -11.22 3.84 2.83
N GLU A 93 -10.92 4.88 2.06
CA GLU A 93 -11.85 5.54 1.13
C GLU A 93 -12.32 4.57 0.04
N CYS A 94 -11.38 3.85 -0.58
CA CYS A 94 -11.68 2.87 -1.62
C CYS A 94 -12.46 1.67 -1.09
N LEU A 95 -12.19 1.23 0.14
CA LEU A 95 -12.97 0.16 0.78
C LEU A 95 -14.42 0.58 0.98
N ILE A 96 -14.64 1.80 1.49
CA ILE A 96 -16.00 2.33 1.71
C ILE A 96 -16.74 2.45 0.37
N ALA A 97 -16.10 3.05 -0.64
CA ALA A 97 -16.68 3.15 -1.97
C ALA A 97 -17.05 1.76 -2.53
N GLY A 98 -16.20 0.75 -2.32
CA GLY A 98 -16.49 -0.63 -2.70
C GLY A 98 -17.73 -1.20 -2.00
N VAL A 99 -17.90 -0.96 -0.69
CA VAL A 99 -19.08 -1.40 0.07
C VAL A 99 -20.36 -0.69 -0.42
N GLU A 100 -20.30 0.61 -0.68
CA GLU A 100 -21.44 1.39 -1.19
C GLU A 100 -21.96 0.87 -2.54
N LEU A 101 -21.08 0.33 -3.39
CA LEU A 101 -21.47 -0.33 -4.65
C LEU A 101 -22.31 -1.60 -4.42
N PHE A 102 -22.08 -2.35 -3.34
CA PHE A 102 -22.94 -3.49 -2.98
C PHE A 102 -24.31 -3.03 -2.45
N ASP A 103 -24.35 -1.92 -1.73
CA ASP A 103 -25.60 -1.42 -1.14
C ASP A 103 -26.52 -0.78 -2.18
N THR A 104 -25.95 -0.18 -3.23
CA THR A 104 -26.72 0.37 -4.36
C THR A 104 -27.31 -0.72 -5.25
N THR A 105 -26.58 -1.82 -5.47
CA THR A 105 -27.06 -2.96 -6.28
C THR A 105 -28.16 -3.76 -5.61
N ARG A 106 -28.23 -3.78 -4.27
CA ARG A 106 -29.35 -4.40 -3.52
C ARG A 106 -30.67 -3.64 -3.59
N LYS A 107 -30.66 -2.35 -3.96
CA LYS A 107 -31.87 -1.49 -3.96
C LYS A 107 -32.62 -1.46 -5.28
N SER A 108 -32.25 -2.27 -6.28
CA SER A 108 -33.05 -2.34 -7.51
C SER A 108 -34.40 -2.99 -7.18
N PRO A 109 -35.54 -2.28 -7.32
CA PRO A 109 -36.84 -2.86 -7.03
C PRO A 109 -37.13 -3.93 -8.07
N ASP A 110 -37.46 -5.12 -7.59
CA ASP A 110 -38.12 -6.17 -8.35
C ASP A 110 -39.38 -5.55 -9.00
N LYS A 111 -39.29 -5.18 -10.28
CA LYS A 111 -40.48 -4.83 -11.08
C LYS A 111 -41.19 -6.13 -11.42
N GLY A 112 -41.76 -6.74 -10.38
CA GLY A 112 -42.69 -7.85 -10.46
C GLY A 112 -43.88 -7.42 -11.31
N ASN A 113 -43.88 -7.99 -12.50
CA ASN A 113 -44.87 -7.90 -13.57
C ASN A 113 -46.32 -8.05 -13.04
N GLN A 114 -47.01 -6.95 -12.78
CA GLN A 114 -48.48 -6.95 -12.59
C GLN A 114 -49.14 -6.76 -13.96
N THR A 115 -49.38 -7.86 -14.67
CA THR A 115 -50.34 -7.88 -15.77
C THR A 115 -51.74 -7.64 -15.21
N PRO A 116 -52.49 -6.64 -15.70
CA PRO A 116 -53.87 -6.42 -15.28
C PRO A 116 -54.73 -7.57 -15.83
N ARG A 117 -55.41 -8.31 -14.94
CA ARG A 117 -56.51 -9.19 -15.34
C ARG A 117 -57.70 -8.30 -15.68
N THR A 118 -57.98 -8.15 -16.97
CA THR A 118 -59.24 -7.62 -17.47
C THR A 118 -60.36 -8.65 -17.30
N CYS A 119 -61.41 -8.23 -16.60
CA CYS A 119 -62.82 -8.66 -16.60
C CYS A 119 -63.13 -10.16 -16.38
#